data_AF-Q9JIE6-F1
#
_entry.id   AF-Q9JIE6-F1
#
_cell.length_a   1.000
_cell.length_b   1.000
_cell.length_c   1.000
_cell.angle_alpha   90.00
_cell.angle_beta   90.00
_cell.angle_gamma   90.00
#
_symmetry.space_group_name_H-M   'P 1'
#
loop_
_entity.id
_entity.type
_entity.pdbx_description
1 polymer ?
#
loop_
_entity_poly.entity_id
_entity_poly.type
_entity_poly.pdbx_seq_one_letter_code
_entity_poly.pdbx_strand_id
1 'polypeptide(L)'
;MVLLRSLFILQVLVRMGLTYNFSNCNFTSITKIYCNIIFHDLTGDLKGAKFEQIEDCESKPACLLKIEYYTLNPIPGCPSLPDKTFARRTREALNDHCPGYPETERNDGTQEMAQEVQNICLNQTSQILRLWYSFMQSPE
;
A
#
# COMPACT_ATOMS: atom_id res chain seq x y z
N MET A 1 -32.68 8.07 -0.94
CA MET A 1 -31.36 8.64 -1.29
C MET A 1 -30.60 9.24 -0.10
N VAL A 2 -31.26 9.68 0.98
CA VAL A 2 -30.59 10.19 2.20
C VAL A 2 -29.86 9.11 2.98
N LEU A 3 -30.44 7.89 3.08
CA LEU A 3 -29.86 6.75 3.83
C LEU A 3 -28.50 6.27 3.29
N LEU A 4 -28.30 6.30 1.97
CA LEU A 4 -27.01 5.93 1.35
C LEU A 4 -25.91 6.95 1.69
N ARG A 5 -26.26 8.25 1.74
CA ARG A 5 -25.31 9.31 2.10
C ARG A 5 -24.87 9.20 3.56
N SER A 6 -25.77 8.89 4.48
CA SER A 6 -25.41 8.69 5.89
C SER A 6 -24.57 7.43 6.12
N LEU A 7 -24.84 6.33 5.40
CA LEU A 7 -24.00 5.12 5.44
C LEU A 7 -22.58 5.37 4.89
N PHE A 8 -22.46 6.13 3.79
CA PHE A 8 -21.16 6.53 3.24
C PHE A 8 -20.35 7.39 4.21
N ILE A 9 -20.98 8.36 4.87
CA ILE A 9 -20.31 9.21 5.86
C ILE A 9 -19.84 8.39 7.07
N LEU A 10 -20.64 7.40 7.51
CA LEU A 10 -20.26 6.52 8.62
C LEU A 10 -19.07 5.61 8.26
N GLN A 11 -19.03 5.05 7.04
CA GLN A 11 -17.91 4.23 6.58
C GLN A 11 -16.61 5.04 6.41
N VAL A 12 -16.70 6.29 5.98
CA VAL A 12 -15.53 7.20 5.90
C VAL A 12 -15.02 7.56 7.30
N LEU A 13 -15.92 7.81 8.26
CA LEU A 13 -15.54 8.15 9.65
C LEU A 13 -14.94 6.95 10.40
N VAL A 14 -15.44 5.73 10.19
CA VAL A 14 -14.86 4.52 10.81
C VAL A 14 -13.47 4.22 10.25
N ARG A 15 -13.24 4.49 8.95
CA ARG A 15 -11.90 4.38 8.33
C ARG A 15 -10.92 5.46 8.81
N MET A 16 -11.40 6.66 9.13
CA MET A 16 -10.56 7.74 9.68
C MET A 16 -10.24 7.57 11.17
N GLY A 17 -11.05 6.82 11.93
CA GLY A 17 -10.87 6.64 13.38
C GLY A 17 -9.91 5.52 13.81
N LEU A 18 -9.41 4.71 12.88
CA LEU A 18 -8.55 3.55 13.17
C LEU A 18 -7.43 3.43 12.13
N THR A 19 -6.72 4.52 11.82
CA THR A 19 -5.45 4.37 11.10
C THR A 19 -4.47 3.64 12.02
N TYR A 20 -4.07 2.44 11.62
CA TYR A 20 -3.10 1.65 12.37
C TYR A 20 -1.81 2.46 12.58
N ASN A 21 -1.25 2.41 13.79
CA ASN A 21 -0.03 3.13 14.13
C ASN A 21 1.21 2.28 13.84
N PHE A 22 1.95 2.66 12.80
CA PHE A 22 3.17 1.98 12.36
C PHE A 22 4.43 2.30 13.20
N SER A 23 4.35 3.16 14.22
CA SER A 23 5.50 3.53 15.07
C SER A 23 6.08 2.36 15.86
N ASN A 24 5.30 1.30 16.10
CA ASN A 24 5.74 0.11 16.85
C ASN A 24 6.28 -1.01 15.95
N CYS A 25 6.37 -0.79 14.63
CA CYS A 25 6.87 -1.81 13.72
C CYS A 25 8.38 -2.03 13.89
N ASN A 26 8.84 -3.27 13.64
CA ASN A 26 10.26 -3.60 13.57
C ASN A 26 10.82 -3.18 12.19
N PHE A 27 11.24 -1.91 12.09
CA PHE A 27 11.75 -1.33 10.84
C PHE A 27 12.97 -2.07 10.30
N THR A 28 13.85 -2.57 11.16
CA THR A 28 15.04 -3.33 10.74
C THR A 28 14.66 -4.60 9.98
N SER A 29 13.63 -5.32 10.43
CA SER A 29 13.19 -6.57 9.79
C SER A 29 12.45 -6.28 8.50
N ILE A 30 11.57 -5.27 8.49
CA ILE A 30 10.88 -4.79 7.28
C ILE A 30 11.90 -4.33 6.22
N THR A 31 12.92 -3.57 6.60
CA THR A 31 14.01 -3.15 5.70
C THR A 31 14.70 -4.34 5.05
N LYS A 32 15.02 -5.40 5.82
CA LYS A 32 15.65 -6.61 5.27
C LYS A 32 14.74 -7.30 4.25
N ILE A 33 13.44 -7.42 4.52
CA ILE A 33 12.48 -8.01 3.58
C ILE A 33 12.37 -7.15 2.32
N TYR A 34 12.29 -5.82 2.48
CA TYR A 34 12.24 -4.92 1.36
C TYR A 34 13.46 -5.06 0.44
N CYS A 35 14.67 -4.91 1.00
CA CYS A 35 15.90 -4.93 0.21
C CYS A 35 16.14 -6.26 -0.50
N ASN A 36 15.82 -7.39 0.13
CA ASN A 36 16.14 -8.71 -0.42
C ASN A 36 15.02 -9.30 -1.29
N ILE A 37 13.78 -8.81 -1.18
CA ILE A 37 12.62 -9.44 -1.81
C ILE A 37 11.75 -8.41 -2.54
N ILE A 38 11.06 -7.53 -1.80
CA ILE A 38 10.02 -6.65 -2.37
C ILE A 38 10.60 -5.69 -3.41
N PHE A 39 11.83 -5.19 -3.20
CA PHE A 39 12.54 -4.36 -4.16
C PHE A 39 12.68 -5.03 -5.54
N HIS A 40 13.03 -6.31 -5.57
CA HIS A 40 13.22 -7.06 -6.81
C HIS A 40 11.89 -7.31 -7.53
N ASP A 41 10.81 -7.55 -6.79
CA ASP A 41 9.48 -7.69 -7.39
C ASP A 41 9.02 -6.36 -8.02
N LEU A 42 9.14 -5.24 -7.30
CA LEU A 42 8.72 -3.92 -7.79
C LEU A 42 9.51 -3.51 -9.05
N THR A 43 10.82 -3.69 -9.04
CA THR A 43 11.67 -3.36 -10.19
C THR A 43 11.45 -4.32 -11.36
N GLY A 44 11.19 -5.60 -11.08
CA GLY A 44 10.81 -6.61 -12.07
C GLY A 44 9.48 -6.30 -12.76
N ASP A 45 8.47 -5.86 -12.01
CA ASP A 45 7.16 -5.46 -12.54
C ASP A 45 7.25 -4.18 -13.39
N LEU A 46 8.07 -3.22 -12.95
CA LEU A 46 8.24 -1.94 -13.67
C LEU A 46 8.98 -2.08 -15.00
N LYS A 47 9.90 -3.05 -15.14
CA LYS A 47 10.72 -3.27 -16.36
C LYS A 47 11.36 -1.97 -16.90
N GLY A 48 11.75 -1.07 -16.00
CA GLY A 48 12.36 0.22 -16.35
C GLY A 48 11.37 1.35 -16.69
N ALA A 49 10.06 1.13 -16.65
CA ALA A 49 9.07 2.19 -16.75
C ALA A 49 9.25 3.22 -15.62
N LYS A 50 9.12 4.51 -15.95
CA LYS A 50 9.32 5.63 -15.02
C LYS A 50 8.13 6.57 -15.06
N PHE A 51 7.70 7.00 -13.89
CA PHE A 51 6.62 7.96 -13.70
C PHE A 51 7.10 9.07 -12.75
N GLU A 52 6.46 10.23 -12.79
CA GLU A 52 6.70 11.31 -11.84
C GLU A 52 6.15 10.93 -10.46
N GLN A 53 6.86 11.31 -9.38
CA GLN A 53 6.40 11.01 -8.02
C GLN A 53 5.35 12.03 -7.61
N ILE A 54 4.26 11.56 -7.02
CA ILE A 54 3.16 12.41 -6.56
C ILE A 54 3.38 12.81 -5.09
N GLU A 55 3.77 11.86 -4.25
CA GLU A 55 3.89 12.06 -2.80
C GLU A 55 5.23 11.60 -2.23
N ASP A 56 5.68 12.24 -1.15
CA ASP A 56 6.82 11.80 -0.35
C ASP A 56 6.38 11.54 1.11
N CYS A 57 7.28 11.05 1.95
CA CYS A 57 7.07 10.80 3.38
C CYS A 57 8.35 11.05 4.18
N GLU A 58 8.20 11.59 5.40
CA GLU A 58 9.34 12.15 6.16
C GLU A 58 9.78 11.29 7.36
N SER A 59 9.01 10.27 7.75
CA SER A 59 9.33 9.34 8.83
C SER A 59 8.99 7.91 8.43
N LYS A 60 9.70 6.91 8.98
CA LYS A 60 9.41 5.50 8.68
C LYS A 60 7.95 5.10 8.94
N PRO A 61 7.30 5.50 10.05
CA PRO A 61 5.89 5.22 10.27
C PRO A 61 4.98 5.85 9.20
N ALA A 62 5.23 7.12 8.84
CA ALA A 62 4.46 7.82 7.83
C ALA A 62 4.63 7.19 6.44
N CYS A 63 5.84 6.74 6.12
CA CYS A 63 6.10 6.01 4.89
C CYS A 63 5.38 4.67 4.84
N LEU A 64 5.40 3.87 5.92
CA LEU A 64 4.67 2.60 5.95
C LEU A 64 3.17 2.80 5.81
N LEU A 65 2.60 3.85 6.41
CA LEU A 65 1.20 4.20 6.22
C LEU A 65 0.87 4.44 4.74
N LYS A 66 1.69 5.23 4.04
CA LYS A 66 1.47 5.48 2.60
C LYS A 66 1.72 4.23 1.76
N ILE A 67 2.77 3.46 2.04
CA ILE A 67 3.07 2.21 1.33
C ILE A 67 1.91 1.23 1.46
N GLU A 68 1.40 1.03 2.68
CA GLU A 68 0.24 0.17 2.94
C GLU A 68 -0.97 0.63 2.12
N TYR A 69 -1.30 1.91 2.20
CA TYR A 69 -2.45 2.46 1.50
C TYR A 69 -2.33 2.29 -0.02
N TYR A 70 -1.18 2.65 -0.59
CA TYR A 70 -0.93 2.58 -2.03
C TYR A 70 -0.84 1.15 -2.55
N THR A 71 -0.46 0.19 -1.71
CA THR A 71 -0.21 -1.21 -2.09
C THR A 71 -1.44 -2.09 -1.92
N LEU A 72 -2.19 -1.91 -0.83
CA LEU A 72 -3.23 -2.86 -0.41
C LEU A 72 -4.65 -2.39 -0.73
N ASN A 73 -4.83 -1.16 -1.19
CA ASN A 73 -6.13 -0.70 -1.70
C ASN A 73 -6.16 -0.79 -3.23
N PRO A 74 -7.19 -1.43 -3.82
CA PRO A 74 -7.38 -1.42 -5.26
C PRO A 74 -7.67 0.02 -5.74
N ILE A 75 -7.22 0.35 -6.94
CA ILE A 75 -7.48 1.63 -7.59
C ILE A 75 -8.23 1.45 -8.91
N PRO A 76 -9.03 2.44 -9.36
CA PRO A 76 -9.64 2.40 -10.69
C PRO A 76 -8.59 2.16 -11.78
N GLY A 77 -8.79 1.13 -12.60
CA GLY A 77 -7.84 0.72 -13.64
C GLY A 77 -6.70 -0.18 -13.19
N CYS A 78 -6.57 -0.49 -11.89
CA CYS A 78 -5.69 -1.54 -11.40
C CYS A 78 -6.30 -2.30 -10.19
N PRO A 79 -7.44 -2.99 -10.36
CA PRO A 79 -8.12 -3.67 -9.26
C PRO A 79 -7.32 -4.86 -8.69
N SER A 80 -6.42 -5.45 -9.49
CA SER A 80 -5.59 -6.60 -9.08
C SER A 80 -4.34 -6.21 -8.28
N LEU A 81 -4.08 -4.91 -8.05
CA LEU A 81 -2.86 -4.45 -7.38
C LEU A 81 -2.59 -5.17 -6.05
N PRO A 82 -3.57 -5.33 -5.12
CA PRO A 82 -3.33 -5.99 -3.83
C PRO A 82 -3.06 -7.50 -3.92
N ASP A 83 -3.25 -8.09 -5.11
CA ASP A 83 -2.99 -9.51 -5.41
C ASP A 83 -1.62 -9.75 -6.04
N LYS A 84 -0.92 -8.70 -6.47
CA LYS A 84 0.43 -8.81 -7.02
C LYS A 84 1.40 -9.35 -5.97
N THR A 85 2.45 -10.04 -6.42
CA THR A 85 3.42 -10.71 -5.55
C THR A 85 4.05 -9.76 -4.53
N PHE A 86 4.49 -8.58 -4.97
CA PHE A 86 5.06 -7.57 -4.06
C PHE A 86 4.04 -7.11 -3.02
N ALA A 87 2.76 -6.99 -3.38
CA ALA A 87 1.71 -6.52 -2.49
C ALA A 87 1.39 -7.55 -1.40
N ARG A 88 1.32 -8.83 -1.77
CA ARG A 88 1.17 -9.93 -0.83
C ARG A 88 2.33 -10.00 0.17
N ARG A 89 3.57 -9.85 -0.32
CA ARG A 89 4.78 -9.84 0.52
C ARG A 89 4.86 -8.60 1.41
N THR A 90 4.40 -7.44 0.94
CA THR A 90 4.25 -6.26 1.79
C THR A 90 3.25 -6.53 2.92
N ARG A 91 2.08 -7.10 2.62
CA ARG A 91 1.07 -7.46 3.65
C ARG A 91 1.65 -8.42 4.69
N GLU A 92 2.33 -9.47 4.24
CA GLU A 92 2.98 -10.46 5.11
C GLU A 92 4.05 -9.80 6.01
N ALA A 93 4.92 -8.95 5.44
CA ALA A 93 5.92 -8.22 6.21
C ALA A 93 5.32 -7.29 7.28
N LEU A 94 4.18 -6.65 6.97
CA LEU A 94 3.45 -5.83 7.94
C LEU A 94 2.82 -6.70 9.05
N ASN A 95 2.13 -7.78 8.70
CA ASN A 95 1.57 -8.74 9.67
C ASN A 95 2.65 -9.27 10.64
N ASP A 96 3.82 -9.64 10.12
CA ASP A 96 4.88 -10.27 10.91
C ASP A 96 5.66 -9.29 11.79
N HIS A 97 5.71 -8.01 11.41
CA HIS A 97 6.63 -7.04 12.02
C HIS A 97 5.96 -5.78 12.54
N CYS A 98 4.64 -5.65 12.44
CA CYS A 98 3.87 -4.57 13.02
C CYS A 98 2.88 -5.13 14.05
N PRO A 99 3.18 -5.03 15.35
CA PRO A 99 2.33 -5.60 16.41
C PRO A 99 0.89 -5.07 16.35
N GLY A 100 -0.09 -5.97 16.25
CA GLY A 100 -1.50 -5.63 16.17
C GLY A 100 -1.95 -5.04 14.83
N TYR A 101 -1.14 -5.15 13.76
CA TYR A 101 -1.58 -4.79 12.42
C TYR A 101 -2.80 -5.65 12.04
N PRO A 102 -3.92 -5.04 11.62
CA PRO A 102 -5.14 -5.77 11.37
C PRO A 102 -4.97 -6.67 10.14
N GLU A 103 -5.32 -7.94 10.29
CA GLU A 103 -5.63 -8.79 9.14
C GLU A 103 -6.85 -8.19 8.45
N THR A 104 -6.62 -7.41 7.39
CA THR A 104 -7.70 -6.94 6.55
C THR A 104 -8.16 -8.12 5.70
N GLU A 105 -9.21 -8.81 6.17
CA GLU A 105 -9.99 -9.67 5.30
C GLU A 105 -10.48 -8.80 4.14
N ARG A 106 -10.05 -9.19 2.92
CA ARG A 106 -10.54 -8.56 1.70
C ARG A 106 -12.03 -8.83 1.66
N ASN A 107 -12.82 -7.80 1.94
CA ASN A 107 -14.17 -7.78 1.42
C ASN A 107 -13.98 -7.78 -0.09
N ASP A 108 -14.29 -8.92 -0.73
CA ASP A 108 -14.44 -9.09 -2.18
C ASP A 108 -15.61 -8.26 -2.71
N GLY A 109 -15.71 -7.00 -2.26
CA GLY A 109 -16.57 -5.99 -2.79
C GLY A 109 -16.19 -5.86 -4.25
N THR A 110 -16.99 -6.53 -5.07
CA THR A 110 -17.10 -6.41 -6.51
C THR A 110 -17.34 -4.96 -6.87
N GLN A 111 -16.31 -4.12 -6.75
CA GLN A 111 -16.19 -2.98 -7.63
C GLN A 111 -16.06 -3.62 -9.01
N GLU A 112 -17.09 -3.43 -9.83
CA GLU A 112 -17.09 -3.73 -11.27
C GLU A 112 -15.66 -3.62 -11.76
N MET A 113 -15.06 -4.75 -12.14
CA MET A 113 -13.66 -4.83 -12.49
C MET A 113 -13.45 -3.96 -13.73
N ALA A 114 -13.18 -2.68 -13.51
CA ALA A 114 -12.67 -1.79 -14.53
C ALA A 114 -11.50 -2.53 -15.16
N GLN A 115 -11.52 -2.64 -16.49
CA GLN A 115 -10.47 -3.30 -17.24
C GLN A 115 -9.11 -2.85 -16.72
N GLU A 116 -8.21 -3.80 -16.47
CA GLU A 116 -6.88 -3.47 -16.00
C GLU A 116 -6.16 -2.66 -17.08
N VAL A 117 -5.78 -1.44 -16.73
CA VAL A 117 -5.01 -0.55 -17.58
C VAL A 117 -3.57 -0.65 -17.10
N GLN A 118 -2.74 -1.39 -17.84
CA GLN A 118 -1.36 -1.68 -17.45
C GLN A 118 -0.57 -0.41 -17.07
N ASN A 119 -0.75 0.69 -17.79
CA ASN A 119 -0.07 1.95 -17.48
C ASN A 119 -0.45 2.52 -16.10
N ILE A 120 -1.69 2.33 -15.66
CA ILE A 120 -2.16 2.73 -14.32
C ILE A 120 -1.49 1.85 -13.26
N CYS A 121 -1.46 0.53 -13.47
CA CYS A 121 -0.74 -0.38 -12.58
C CYS A 121 0.75 -0.05 -12.47
N LEU A 122 1.41 0.24 -13.59
CA LEU A 122 2.83 0.61 -13.62
C LEU A 122 3.07 1.95 -12.91
N ASN A 123 2.21 2.94 -13.13
CA ASN A 123 2.31 4.21 -12.42
C ASN A 123 2.21 4.00 -10.91
N GLN A 124 1.20 3.28 -10.45
CA GLN A 124 0.99 3.00 -9.03
C GLN A 124 2.17 2.21 -8.43
N THR A 125 2.69 1.22 -9.15
CA THR A 125 3.89 0.46 -8.75
C THR A 125 5.12 1.38 -8.62
N SER A 126 5.26 2.36 -9.52
CA SER A 126 6.33 3.37 -9.44
C SER A 126 6.19 4.28 -8.23
N GLN A 127 4.97 4.67 -7.85
CA GLN A 127 4.72 5.45 -6.62
C GLN A 127 5.15 4.65 -5.38
N ILE A 128 4.77 3.36 -5.31
CA ILE A 128 5.11 2.46 -4.21
C ILE A 128 6.63 2.29 -4.08
N LEU A 129 7.33 2.05 -5.19
CA LEU A 129 8.79 1.90 -5.18
C LEU A 129 9.48 3.15 -4.63
N ARG A 130 9.03 4.34 -5.00
CA ARG A 130 9.63 5.58 -4.51
C ARG A 130 9.30 5.85 -3.05
N LEU A 131 8.10 5.52 -2.56
CA LEU A 131 7.78 5.59 -1.13
C LEU A 131 8.68 4.66 -0.30
N TRP A 132 9.05 3.49 -0.83
CA TRP A 132 10.05 2.63 -0.20
C TRP A 132 11.46 3.26 -0.17
N TYR A 133 11.86 3.99 -1.22
CA TYR A 133 13.11 4.76 -1.17
C TYR A 133 13.07 5.85 -0.10
N SER A 134 11.94 6.52 0.07
CA SER A 134 11.75 7.49 1.15
C SER A 134 11.83 6.81 2.52
N PHE A 135 11.12 5.69 2.74
CA PHE A 135 11.21 4.89 3.97
C PHE A 135 12.66 4.53 4.35
N MET A 136 13.48 4.16 3.36
CA MET A 136 14.88 3.81 3.57
C MET A 136 15.74 5.00 4.00
N GLN A 137 15.36 6.23 3.63
CA GLN A 137 16.07 7.47 3.94
C GLN A 137 15.51 8.20 5.17
N SER A 138 14.26 7.93 5.55
CA SER A 138 13.61 8.58 6.68
C SER A 138 14.12 8.05 8.04
N PRO A 139 14.15 8.92 9.06
CA PRO A 139 14.36 8.50 10.45
C PRO A 139 13.22 7.60 10.95
N GLU A 140 13.53 6.78 11.95
CA GLU A 140 12.54 6.01 12.71
C GLU A 140 11.61 6.92 13.52
#